data_AF-G0HM63-F1
#
_entry.id   AF-G0HM63-F1
#
_cell.length_a   1.000
_cell.length_b   1.000
_cell.length_c   1.000
_cell.angle_alpha   90.00
_cell.angle_beta   90.00
_cell.angle_gamma   90.00
#
_symmetry.space_group_name_H-M   'P 1'
#
loop_
_entity.id
_entity.type
_entity.pdbx_description
1 polymer ?
#
loop_
_entity_poly.entity_id
_entity_poly.type
_entity_poly.pdbx_seq_one_letter_code
_entity_poly.pdbx_strand_id
1 'polypeptide(L)'
;MIGEFRRHYGENLLGVALLGETWLVVLKEGDKAELLADAAEKWGGLDVIVVPANSLHNLHPELFGEVKVVHDPTGVVSEVMGMALEMKGAYPTVWNLRLIDVTEVER
;
A
#
# COMPACT_ATOMS: atom_id res chain seq x y z
N MET A 1 14.13 -8.87 -8.67
CA MET A 1 12.95 -8.19 -8.12
C MET A 1 11.88 -7.85 -9.17
N ILE A 2 11.86 -6.68 -9.85
CA ILE A 2 10.71 -6.33 -10.74
C ILE A 2 10.48 -7.38 -11.84
N GLY A 3 11.55 -7.91 -12.44
CA GLY A 3 11.45 -8.96 -13.46
C GLY A 3 10.93 -10.30 -12.94
N GLU A 4 10.96 -10.55 -11.63
CA GLU A 4 10.34 -11.72 -11.01
C GLU A 4 8.85 -11.48 -10.79
N PHE A 5 8.47 -10.31 -10.25
CA PHE A 5 7.06 -9.94 -10.14
C PHE A 5 6.35 -9.93 -11.49
N ARG A 6 6.99 -9.41 -12.54
CA ARG A 6 6.44 -9.45 -13.91
C ARG A 6 6.29 -10.87 -14.45
N ARG A 7 7.22 -11.78 -14.13
CA ARG A 7 7.14 -13.17 -14.57
C ARG A 7 6.04 -13.95 -13.84
N HIS A 8 5.86 -13.68 -12.56
CA HIS A 8 4.89 -14.39 -11.72
C HIS A 8 3.46 -13.87 -11.90
N TYR A 9 3.27 -12.55 -11.82
CA TYR A 9 1.94 -11.92 -11.91
C TYR A 9 1.52 -11.53 -13.34
N GLY A 10 2.46 -11.50 -14.28
CA GLY A 10 2.18 -11.29 -15.71
C GLY A 10 1.41 -9.99 -15.98
N GLU A 11 0.36 -10.10 -16.80
CA GLU A 11 -0.51 -8.97 -17.17
C GLU A 11 -1.37 -8.46 -16.02
N ASN A 12 -1.47 -9.19 -14.92
CA ASN A 12 -2.19 -8.76 -13.73
C ASN A 12 -1.39 -7.71 -12.93
N LEU A 13 -0.07 -7.61 -13.15
CA LEU A 13 0.76 -6.61 -12.46
C LEU A 13 0.44 -5.20 -12.96
N LEU A 14 -0.04 -4.35 -12.07
CA LEU A 14 -0.25 -2.92 -12.34
C LEU A 14 0.90 -2.05 -11.88
N GLY A 15 1.55 -2.39 -10.78
CA GLY A 15 2.66 -1.60 -10.30
C GLY A 15 3.40 -2.20 -9.13
N VAL A 16 4.55 -1.62 -8.86
CA VAL A 16 5.45 -2.00 -7.77
C VAL A 16 6.01 -0.73 -7.17
N ALA A 17 5.89 -0.61 -5.85
CA ALA A 17 6.53 0.43 -5.07
C ALA A 17 7.34 -0.20 -3.93
N LEU A 18 8.32 0.55 -3.45
CA LEU A 18 9.04 0.25 -2.22
C LEU A 18 8.56 1.23 -1.15
N LEU A 19 8.17 0.69 0.01
CA LEU A 19 7.69 1.43 1.18
C LEU A 19 8.72 1.24 2.30
N GLY A 20 9.80 2.03 2.28
CA GLY A 20 10.97 1.76 3.12
C GLY A 20 11.68 0.48 2.68
N GLU A 21 11.53 -0.61 3.43
CA GLU A 21 12.10 -1.92 3.12
C GLU A 21 11.07 -2.91 2.54
N THR A 22 9.77 -2.57 2.62
CA THR A 22 8.66 -3.42 2.19
C THR A 22 8.35 -3.21 0.71
N TRP A 23 8.20 -4.29 -0.05
CA TRP A 23 7.74 -4.23 -1.44
C TRP A 23 6.22 -4.23 -1.49
N LEU A 24 5.63 -3.17 -2.03
CA LEU A 24 4.22 -3.12 -2.38
C LEU A 24 4.05 -3.56 -3.83
N VAL A 25 3.31 -4.64 -4.06
CA VAL A 25 2.95 -5.16 -5.37
C VAL A 25 1.46 -4.96 -5.58
N VAL A 26 1.12 -4.24 -6.64
CA VAL A 26 -0.25 -3.87 -6.97
C VAL A 26 -0.70 -4.65 -8.19
N LEU A 27 -1.81 -5.37 -8.05
CA LEU A 27 -2.41 -6.16 -9.11
C LEU A 27 -3.74 -5.54 -9.59
N LYS A 28 -4.19 -5.85 -10.81
CA LYS A 28 -5.51 -5.40 -11.30
C LYS A 28 -6.62 -5.93 -10.40
N GLU A 29 -6.55 -7.22 -10.10
CA GLU A 29 -7.54 -7.94 -9.32
C GLU A 29 -6.92 -9.14 -8.59
N GLY A 30 -7.69 -9.73 -7.68
CA GLY A 30 -7.32 -10.93 -6.95
C GLY A 30 -8.01 -11.00 -5.58
N ASP A 31 -8.21 -12.22 -5.09
CA ASP A 31 -8.70 -12.44 -3.74
C ASP A 31 -7.60 -12.14 -2.72
N LYS A 32 -7.94 -11.41 -1.66
CA LYS A 32 -6.96 -10.95 -0.66
C LYS A 32 -6.29 -12.11 0.07
N ALA A 33 -7.05 -13.15 0.42
CA ALA A 33 -6.51 -14.29 1.15
C ALA A 33 -5.57 -15.12 0.26
N GLU A 34 -5.96 -15.32 -1.00
CA GLU A 34 -5.11 -16.02 -1.98
C GLU A 34 -3.82 -15.26 -2.26
N LEU A 35 -3.88 -13.94 -2.43
CA LEU A 35 -2.69 -13.11 -2.66
C LEU A 35 -1.74 -13.08 -1.47
N LEU A 36 -2.26 -13.07 -0.24
CA LEU A 36 -1.44 -13.19 0.97
C LEU A 36 -0.77 -14.56 1.06
N ALA A 37 -1.50 -15.63 0.75
CA ALA A 37 -0.95 -17.00 0.76
C ALA A 37 0.14 -17.17 -0.32
N ASP A 38 -0.12 -16.71 -1.55
CA ASP A 38 0.86 -16.71 -2.65
C ASP A 38 2.12 -15.92 -2.27
N ALA A 39 1.94 -14.72 -1.68
CA ALA A 39 3.06 -13.89 -1.27
C ALA A 39 3.93 -14.56 -0.20
N ALA A 40 3.30 -15.17 0.80
CA ALA A 40 4.00 -15.89 1.86
C ALA A 40 4.75 -17.12 1.34
N GLU A 41 4.22 -17.82 0.34
CA GLU A 41 4.87 -18.99 -0.25
C GLU A 41 6.03 -18.60 -1.20
N LYS A 42 5.83 -17.61 -2.08
CA LYS A 42 6.81 -17.27 -3.13
C LYS A 42 7.88 -16.29 -2.71
N TRP A 43 7.57 -15.38 -1.81
CA TRP A 43 8.49 -14.31 -1.43
C TRP A 43 8.97 -14.47 0.02
N GLY A 44 8.87 -15.68 0.58
CA GLY A 44 9.37 -16.00 1.92
C GLY A 44 10.80 -15.50 2.14
N GLY A 45 10.98 -14.68 3.19
CA GLY A 45 12.25 -14.01 3.52
C GLY A 45 12.37 -12.57 3.02
N LEU A 46 11.42 -12.09 2.22
CA LEU A 46 11.25 -10.68 1.87
C LEU A 46 9.96 -10.15 2.48
N ASP A 47 9.95 -8.87 2.83
CA ASP A 47 8.72 -8.20 3.23
C ASP A 47 7.99 -7.71 1.98
N VAL A 48 6.94 -8.45 1.59
CA VAL A 48 6.15 -8.19 0.36
C VAL A 48 4.67 -8.14 0.71
N ILE A 49 4.04 -7.03 0.36
CA ILE A 49 2.60 -6.82 0.46
C ILE A 49 2.03 -6.86 -0.96
N VAL A 50 1.17 -7.84 -1.24
CA VAL A 50 0.49 -7.97 -2.53
C VAL A 50 -0.98 -7.59 -2.34
N VAL A 51 -1.46 -6.61 -3.10
CA VAL A 51 -2.84 -6.12 -3.00
C VAL A 51 -3.47 -5.89 -4.37
N PRO A 52 -4.79 -6.10 -4.52
CA PRO A 52 -5.51 -5.64 -5.69
C PRO A 52 -5.65 -4.10 -5.65
N ALA A 53 -5.74 -3.48 -6.83
CA ALA A 53 -5.79 -2.03 -6.98
C ALA A 53 -6.94 -1.38 -6.19
N ASN A 54 -8.09 -2.05 -6.17
CA ASN A 54 -9.26 -1.63 -5.41
C ASN A 54 -9.04 -1.62 -3.89
N SER A 55 -7.89 -2.06 -3.38
CA SER A 55 -7.59 -2.14 -1.97
C SER A 55 -6.43 -1.24 -1.55
N LEU A 56 -5.77 -0.52 -2.47
CA LEU A 56 -4.68 0.39 -2.13
C LEU A 56 -5.09 1.45 -1.10
N HIS A 57 -6.31 1.97 -1.20
CA HIS A 57 -6.80 3.02 -0.30
C HIS A 57 -6.94 2.54 1.15
N ASN A 58 -6.91 1.22 1.40
CA ASN A 58 -6.96 0.66 2.75
C ASN A 58 -5.57 0.59 3.40
N LEU A 59 -4.50 0.86 2.64
CA LEU A 59 -3.16 0.89 3.19
C LEU A 59 -3.01 2.13 4.07
N HIS A 60 -2.73 1.89 5.35
CA HIS A 60 -2.61 2.97 6.32
C HIS A 60 -1.31 3.77 6.07
N PRO A 61 -1.34 5.10 5.89
CA PRO A 61 -0.17 5.88 5.49
C PRO A 61 1.03 5.82 6.42
N GLU A 62 0.78 5.57 7.71
CA GLU A 62 1.84 5.39 8.71
C GLU A 62 2.62 4.08 8.55
N LEU A 63 2.13 3.14 7.74
CA LEU A 63 2.89 1.93 7.36
C LEU A 63 3.98 2.26 6.34
N PHE A 64 3.98 3.47 5.77
CA PHE A 64 4.90 3.85 4.70
C PHE A 64 6.16 4.49 5.27
N GLY A 65 7.30 3.85 5.01
CA GLY A 65 8.62 4.50 5.02
C GLY A 65 8.78 5.46 3.85
N GLU A 66 10.02 5.67 3.40
CA GLU A 66 10.25 6.38 2.13
C GLU A 66 9.57 5.63 0.98
N VAL A 67 8.67 6.31 0.26
CA VAL A 67 7.93 5.72 -0.85
C VAL A 67 8.71 5.94 -2.14
N LYS A 68 9.07 4.85 -2.81
CA LYS A 68 9.70 4.86 -4.12
C LYS A 68 8.91 3.99 -5.09
N VAL A 69 8.21 4.62 -6.03
CA VAL A 69 7.54 3.90 -7.11
C VAL A 69 8.59 3.40 -8.10
N VAL A 70 8.59 2.09 -8.35
CA VAL A 70 9.61 1.42 -9.16
C VAL A 70 9.05 0.96 -10.51
N HIS A 71 7.77 0.62 -10.56
CA HIS A 71 7.05 0.28 -11.78
C HIS A 71 5.61 0.77 -11.66
N ASP A 72 5.15 1.60 -12.59
CA ASP A 72 3.77 2.11 -12.60
C ASP A 72 3.39 2.61 -14.01
N PRO A 73 3.20 1.72 -14.98
CA PRO A 73 2.93 2.08 -16.37
C PRO A 73 1.65 2.89 -16.56
N THR A 74 0.69 2.80 -15.63
CA THR A 74 -0.60 3.48 -15.72
C THR A 74 -0.72 4.69 -14.80
N GLY A 75 0.25 4.95 -13.92
CA GLY A 75 0.24 6.07 -12.97
C GLY A 75 -0.62 5.85 -11.72
N VAL A 76 -1.28 4.69 -11.60
CA VAL A 76 -2.29 4.42 -10.54
C VAL A 76 -1.61 4.33 -9.18
N VAL A 77 -0.43 3.72 -9.10
CA VAL A 77 0.28 3.57 -7.81
C VAL A 77 0.78 4.93 -7.36
N SER A 78 1.34 5.73 -8.27
CA SER A 78 1.85 7.07 -7.97
C SER A 78 0.75 8.01 -7.51
N GLU A 79 -0.41 7.98 -8.16
CA GLU A 79 -1.57 8.79 -7.78
C GLU A 79 -2.05 8.44 -6.37
N VAL A 80 -2.34 7.15 -6.11
CA VAL A 80 -2.90 6.73 -4.82
C VAL A 80 -1.89 6.91 -3.68
N MET A 81 -0.61 6.61 -3.91
CA MET A 81 0.43 6.83 -2.90
C MET A 81 0.67 8.33 -2.65
N GLY A 82 0.59 9.17 -3.69
CA GLY A 82 0.65 10.62 -3.54
C GLY A 82 -0.44 11.14 -2.62
N MET A 83 -1.69 10.77 -2.88
CA MET A 83 -2.83 11.11 -2.00
C MET A 83 -2.62 10.59 -0.58
N ALA A 84 -2.17 9.35 -0.42
CA ALA A 84 -1.98 8.76 0.90
C ALA A 84 -0.87 9.47 1.70
N LEU A 85 0.19 9.95 1.04
CA LEU A 85 1.25 10.75 1.64
C LEU A 85 0.79 12.16 2.02
N GLU A 86 -0.03 12.80 1.19
CA GLU A 86 -0.66 14.09 1.55
C GLU A 86 -1.55 13.98 2.79
N MET A 87 -2.17 12.80 2.99
CA MET A 87 -2.96 12.51 4.17
C MET A 87 -2.13 12.02 5.38
N LYS A 88 -0.81 11.81 5.24
CA LYS A 88 0.05 11.40 6.35
C LYS A 88 0.08 12.51 7.42
N GLY A 89 -0.23 12.15 8.66
CA GLY A 89 -0.46 13.11 9.74
C GLY A 89 -1.86 13.75 9.80
N ALA A 90 -2.64 13.72 8.71
CA ALA A 90 -4.04 14.15 8.68
C ALA A 90 -5.04 13.00 8.88
N TYR A 91 -4.60 11.75 8.69
CA TYR A 91 -5.42 10.57 9.01
C TYR A 91 -5.79 10.61 10.50
N PRO A 92 -7.08 10.50 10.86
CA PRO A 92 -7.50 10.38 12.24
C PRO A 92 -7.06 9.00 12.78
N THR A 93 -5.80 8.91 13.20
CA THR A 93 -5.32 7.81 14.01
C THR A 93 -5.90 7.96 15.42
N VAL A 94 -6.01 6.86 16.17
CA VAL A 94 -6.40 6.93 17.60
C VAL A 94 -5.49 7.90 18.37
N TRP A 95 -4.24 8.07 17.91
CA TRP A 95 -3.31 9.06 18.43
C TRP A 95 -3.74 10.51 18.10
N ASN A 96 -4.05 10.81 16.85
CA ASN A 96 -4.51 12.14 16.44
C ASN A 96 -5.86 12.51 17.04
N LEU A 97 -6.77 11.54 17.24
CA LEU A 97 -8.03 11.74 17.96
C LEU A 97 -7.83 12.13 19.43
N ARG A 98 -6.72 11.71 20.07
CA ARG A 98 -6.37 12.14 21.44
C ARG A 98 -5.81 13.55 21.51
N LEU A 99 -5.35 14.11 20.39
CA LEU A 99 -4.85 15.49 20.29
C LEU A 99 -5.98 16.49 19.99
N ILE A 100 -7.16 16.01 19.60
CA ILE A 100 -8.37 16.83 19.52
C ILE A 100 -8.92 16.94 20.94
N ASP A 101 -8.47 17.97 21.66
CA ASP A 101 -9.16 18.39 22.88
C ASP A 101 -10.58 18.80 22.50
N VAL A 102 -11.56 17.96 22.86
CA VAL A 102 -12.97 18.31 22.75
C VAL A 102 -13.22 19.46 23.72
N THR A 103 -13.05 20.67 23.21
CA THR A 103 -13.34 21.89 23.94
C THR A 103 -14.87 22.01 23.94
N GLU A 104 -15.47 21.53 25.02
CA GLU A 104 -16.88 21.66 25.43
C GLU A 104 -17.94 21.61 24.31
N VAL A 105 -18.67 20.50 24.26
CA VAL A 105 -19.94 20.43 23.52
C VAL A 105 -20.96 21.26 24.30
N GLU A 106 -21.25 22.48 23.85
CA GLU A 106 -22.44 23.21 24.31
C GLU A 106 -23.69 22.39 23.94
N ARG A 107 -24.51 22.12 24.95
CA ARG A 107 -25.76 21.35 24.84
C ARG A 107 -26.92 22.20 24.33
#